data_AF-A0A1Y1XKK1-F1
#
_entry.id   AF-A0A1Y1XKK1-F1
#
_cell.length_a   1.000
_cell.length_b   1.000
_cell.length_c   1.000
_cell.angle_alpha   90.00
_cell.angle_beta   90.00
_cell.angle_gamma   90.00
#
_symmetry.space_group_name_H-M   'P 1'
#
loop_
_entity.id
_entity.type
_entity.pdbx_description
1 polymer ?
#
loop_
_entity_poly.entity_id
_entity_poly.type
_entity_poly.pdbx_seq_one_letter_code
_entity_poly.pdbx_strand_id
1 'polypeptide(L)'
;TSIDESIEKFKNKGGEIIISFGGAINDELALHHEEAQSLANEYKKVINKYHPIQLDFDMEGTSLMDNYFNGKKSKEVHQLRAKALSLLKKELKDNMPKISLCLAVNPDIGLDEKALEVIEAMKEEEVSIDIISIMAMDYGTNYISRGFYKNTMDSLEKAYEQSKSYYPNIKMGVIPMIGENDDGSILSLKDTEKLVNDLKSKDYVQMISMWSINRDKNDGMFTSLIKNTYKYPFSDNGSANENSEDKKKEYQYTSILKKFLN
;
A
#
# COMPACT_ATOMS: atom_id res chain seq x y z
N THR A 1 12.60 16.99 -10.85
CA THR A 1 11.32 16.62 -11.48
C THR A 1 10.27 16.67 -10.40
N SER A 2 9.18 17.38 -10.61
CA SER A 2 8.04 17.33 -9.67
C SER A 2 7.36 15.95 -9.74
N ILE A 3 6.49 15.63 -8.78
CA ILE A 3 5.65 14.42 -8.85
C ILE A 3 4.71 14.49 -10.07
N ASP A 4 4.17 15.67 -10.36
CA ASP A 4 3.29 15.92 -11.52
C ASP A 4 4.00 15.54 -12.83
N GLU A 5 5.20 16.07 -13.07
CA GLU A 5 6.00 15.75 -14.26
C GLU A 5 6.36 14.25 -14.35
N SER A 6 6.55 13.60 -13.21
CA SER A 6 6.90 12.18 -13.15
C SER A 6 5.70 11.31 -13.53
N ILE A 7 4.51 11.65 -13.04
CA ILE A 7 3.26 10.99 -13.39
C ILE A 7 2.93 11.19 -14.87
N GLU A 8 3.04 12.41 -15.39
CA GLU A 8 2.78 12.68 -16.81
C GLU A 8 3.72 11.90 -17.73
N LYS A 9 5.02 11.87 -17.41
CA LYS A 9 5.99 11.07 -18.19
C LYS A 9 5.68 9.58 -18.14
N PHE A 10 5.22 9.07 -17.00
CA PHE A 10 4.85 7.66 -16.85
C PHE A 10 3.58 7.33 -17.66
N LYS A 11 2.56 8.18 -17.59
CA LYS A 11 1.33 8.05 -18.37
C LYS A 11 1.56 8.17 -19.88
N ASN A 12 2.42 9.08 -20.31
CA ASN A 12 2.81 9.21 -21.73
C ASN A 12 3.50 7.96 -22.29
N LYS A 13 3.99 7.06 -21.43
CA LYS A 13 4.53 5.75 -21.80
C LYS A 13 3.51 4.61 -21.68
N GLY A 14 2.23 4.93 -21.46
CA GLY A 14 1.15 3.95 -21.30
C GLY A 14 0.97 3.42 -19.87
N GLY A 15 1.64 4.02 -18.88
CA GLY A 15 1.49 3.63 -17.49
C GLY A 15 0.18 4.09 -16.86
N GLU A 16 -0.41 3.26 -16.01
CA GLU A 16 -1.58 3.58 -15.20
C GLU A 16 -1.18 3.74 -13.73
N ILE A 17 -1.87 4.62 -13.00
CA ILE A 17 -1.50 4.95 -11.62
C ILE A 17 -2.63 4.63 -10.64
N ILE A 18 -2.20 4.19 -9.45
CA ILE A 18 -3.00 4.10 -8.24
C ILE A 18 -2.56 5.25 -7.33
N ILE A 19 -3.49 5.96 -6.71
CA ILE A 19 -3.17 6.96 -5.69
C ILE A 19 -3.59 6.41 -4.34
N SER A 20 -2.63 6.28 -3.43
CA SER A 20 -2.86 5.82 -2.06
C SER A 20 -2.96 7.00 -1.07
N PHE A 21 -3.90 6.92 -0.15
CA PHE A 21 -4.12 7.88 0.94
C PHE A 21 -3.82 7.23 2.29
N GLY A 22 -3.12 7.96 3.17
CA GLY A 22 -2.77 7.50 4.51
C GLY A 22 -1.31 7.03 4.61
N GLY A 23 -1.13 5.79 5.09
CA GLY A 23 0.14 5.19 5.44
C GLY A 23 0.64 5.57 6.85
N ALA A 24 1.62 4.82 7.36
CA ALA A 24 2.06 4.87 8.76
C ALA A 24 2.35 6.24 9.41
N ILE A 25 2.85 7.24 8.66
CA ILE A 25 3.32 8.53 9.22
C ILE A 25 2.38 9.70 8.89
N ASN A 26 1.46 9.56 7.94
CA ASN A 26 0.61 10.68 7.51
C ASN A 26 -0.78 10.58 8.13
N ASP A 27 -1.35 11.73 8.44
CA ASP A 27 -2.77 11.80 8.73
C ASP A 27 -3.56 11.67 7.42
N GLU A 28 -4.42 10.65 7.37
CA GLU A 28 -5.34 10.44 6.26
C GLU A 28 -6.39 11.56 6.18
N LEU A 29 -6.86 11.89 4.97
CA LEU A 29 -7.70 13.07 4.73
C LEU A 29 -8.98 13.11 5.58
N ALA A 30 -9.62 11.98 5.86
CA ALA A 30 -10.84 11.95 6.66
C ALA A 30 -10.62 12.39 8.12
N LEU A 31 -9.39 12.30 8.64
CA LEU A 31 -9.06 12.83 9.97
C LEU A 31 -9.26 14.36 10.05
N HIS A 32 -9.10 15.06 8.92
CA HIS A 32 -9.14 16.52 8.84
C HIS A 32 -10.46 17.10 8.31
N HIS A 33 -11.49 16.28 8.17
CA HIS A 33 -12.79 16.72 7.67
C HIS A 33 -13.90 16.36 8.65
N GLU A 34 -14.90 17.22 8.78
CA GLU A 34 -16.10 16.96 9.60
C GLU A 34 -17.32 16.58 8.76
N GLU A 35 -17.29 16.91 7.46
CA GLU A 35 -18.43 16.72 6.56
C GLU A 35 -18.06 15.84 5.37
N ALA A 36 -18.87 14.81 5.11
CA ALA A 36 -18.61 13.82 4.06
C ALA A 36 -18.54 14.46 2.66
N GLN A 37 -19.34 15.48 2.40
CA GLN A 37 -19.31 16.20 1.12
C GLN A 37 -18.00 16.99 0.94
N SER A 38 -17.45 17.55 2.01
CA SER A 38 -16.17 18.27 1.97
C SER A 38 -15.03 17.29 1.64
N LEU A 39 -15.00 16.15 2.33
CA LEU A 39 -14.03 15.09 2.07
C LEU A 39 -14.15 14.52 0.65
N ALA A 40 -15.38 14.30 0.18
CA ALA A 40 -15.65 13.87 -1.20
C ALA A 40 -15.05 14.86 -2.22
N ASN A 41 -15.22 16.16 -1.99
CA ASN A 41 -14.67 17.18 -2.88
C ASN A 41 -13.13 17.13 -2.93
N GLU A 42 -12.44 16.85 -1.81
CA GLU A 42 -10.98 16.71 -1.81
C GLU A 42 -10.49 15.48 -2.59
N TYR A 43 -11.11 14.31 -2.38
CA TYR A 43 -10.82 13.13 -3.21
C TYR A 43 -11.07 13.41 -4.69
N LYS A 44 -12.17 14.09 -5.02
CA LYS A 44 -12.49 14.46 -6.40
C LYS A 44 -11.42 15.36 -7.03
N LYS A 45 -10.80 16.27 -6.28
CA LYS A 45 -9.67 17.07 -6.81
C LYS A 45 -8.51 16.17 -7.22
N VAL A 46 -8.19 15.15 -6.42
CA VAL A 46 -7.14 14.17 -6.75
C VAL A 46 -7.52 13.35 -7.98
N ILE A 47 -8.76 12.86 -8.05
CA ILE A 47 -9.29 12.11 -9.21
C ILE A 47 -9.20 12.96 -10.48
N ASN A 48 -9.68 14.21 -10.44
CA ASN A 48 -9.66 15.11 -11.59
C ASN A 48 -8.25 15.55 -12.00
N LYS A 49 -7.33 15.69 -11.05
CA LYS A 49 -5.95 16.08 -11.35
C LYS A 49 -5.20 14.92 -11.99
N TYR A 50 -5.25 13.75 -11.35
CA TYR A 50 -4.36 12.65 -11.69
C TYR A 50 -5.00 11.55 -12.52
N HIS A 51 -6.33 11.47 -12.63
CA HIS A 51 -7.06 10.42 -13.34
C HIS A 51 -6.52 9.01 -13.02
N PRO A 52 -6.51 8.59 -11.74
CA PRO A 52 -6.03 7.26 -11.37
C PRO A 52 -7.04 6.19 -11.78
N ILE A 53 -6.54 4.97 -12.04
CA ILE A 53 -7.41 3.81 -12.27
C ILE A 53 -8.02 3.28 -10.96
N GLN A 54 -7.38 3.61 -9.84
CA GLN A 54 -7.75 3.13 -8.51
C GLN A 54 -7.33 4.15 -7.44
N LEU A 55 -8.19 4.32 -6.44
CA LEU A 55 -7.83 4.94 -5.17
C LEU A 55 -7.58 3.85 -4.16
N ASP A 56 -6.47 3.95 -3.45
CA ASP A 56 -6.10 3.05 -2.37
C ASP A 56 -6.17 3.80 -1.03
N PHE A 57 -6.74 3.15 -0.03
CA PHE A 57 -6.83 3.69 1.33
C PHE A 57 -5.95 2.84 2.23
N ASP A 58 -4.73 3.32 2.44
CA ASP A 58 -3.73 2.73 3.31
C ASP A 58 -3.96 3.17 4.75
N MET A 59 -4.73 2.34 5.45
CA MET A 59 -5.32 2.65 6.73
C MET A 59 -4.45 2.09 7.85
N GLU A 60 -3.65 2.97 8.44
CA GLU A 60 -2.68 2.64 9.48
C GLU A 60 -2.66 3.69 10.61
N GLY A 61 -2.00 3.34 11.72
CA GLY A 61 -1.64 4.30 12.76
C GLY A 61 -2.82 5.10 13.31
N THR A 62 -2.69 6.43 13.32
CA THR A 62 -3.70 7.35 13.87
C THR A 62 -5.05 7.23 13.17
N SER A 63 -5.09 6.78 11.91
CA SER A 63 -6.33 6.63 11.16
C SER A 63 -7.24 5.51 11.70
N LEU A 64 -6.68 4.56 12.47
CA LEU A 64 -7.38 3.43 13.09
C LEU A 64 -7.65 3.63 14.59
N MET A 65 -7.25 4.77 15.16
CA MET A 65 -7.31 5.03 16.61
C MET A 65 -8.24 6.20 16.93
N ASP A 66 -8.84 6.17 18.12
CA ASP A 66 -9.54 7.32 18.65
C ASP A 66 -8.56 8.47 18.88
N ASN A 67 -8.92 9.66 18.39
CA ASN A 67 -8.11 10.84 18.61
C ASN A 67 -8.39 11.39 20.01
N TYR A 68 -7.44 11.20 20.91
CA TYR A 68 -7.56 11.66 22.29
C TYR A 68 -7.65 13.19 22.43
N PHE A 69 -7.01 13.94 21.53
CA PHE A 69 -6.90 15.41 21.67
C PHE A 69 -8.17 16.15 21.27
N ASN A 70 -8.87 15.68 20.22
CA ASN A 70 -10.12 16.30 19.76
C ASN A 70 -11.37 15.45 20.05
N GLY A 71 -11.22 14.27 20.64
CA GLY A 71 -12.31 13.37 21.03
C GLY A 71 -12.92 12.56 19.89
N LYS A 72 -12.44 12.74 18.65
CA LYS A 72 -13.01 12.10 17.45
C LYS A 72 -12.80 10.60 17.49
N LYS A 73 -13.86 9.84 17.26
CA LYS A 73 -13.81 8.37 17.29
C LYS A 73 -13.37 7.81 15.96
N SER A 74 -12.49 6.82 15.99
CA SER A 74 -12.01 6.09 14.79
C SER A 74 -13.18 5.61 13.91
N LYS A 75 -14.20 5.02 14.54
CA LYS A 75 -15.43 4.57 13.87
C LYS A 75 -16.17 5.70 13.14
N GLU A 76 -16.24 6.91 13.72
CA GLU A 76 -16.88 8.07 13.07
C GLU A 76 -16.08 8.52 11.85
N VAL A 77 -14.74 8.48 11.94
CA VAL A 77 -13.86 8.78 10.80
C VAL A 77 -14.05 7.75 9.67
N HIS A 78 -14.18 6.47 10.01
CA HIS A 78 -14.43 5.41 9.03
C HIS A 78 -15.78 5.61 8.32
N GLN A 79 -16.84 5.89 9.07
CA GLN A 79 -18.16 6.20 8.49
C GLN A 79 -18.15 7.47 7.63
N LEU A 80 -17.46 8.53 8.08
CA LEU A 80 -17.28 9.76 7.29
C LEU A 80 -16.63 9.48 5.93
N ARG A 81 -15.56 8.68 5.92
CA ARG A 81 -14.85 8.27 4.70
C ARG A 81 -15.75 7.46 3.78
N ALA A 82 -16.41 6.44 4.32
CA ALA A 82 -17.30 5.59 3.55
C ALA A 82 -18.46 6.40 2.92
N LYS A 83 -19.06 7.32 3.68
CA LYS A 83 -20.09 8.23 3.18
C LYS A 83 -19.57 9.16 2.08
N ALA A 84 -18.36 9.70 2.22
CA ALA A 84 -17.73 10.52 1.18
C ALA A 84 -17.52 9.74 -0.12
N LEU A 85 -17.07 8.49 -0.03
CA LEU A 85 -16.91 7.61 -1.20
C LEU A 85 -18.25 7.23 -1.83
N SER A 86 -19.28 6.98 -1.01
CA SER A 86 -20.66 6.73 -1.49
C SER A 86 -21.22 7.94 -2.25
N LEU A 87 -20.98 9.16 -1.75
CA LEU A 87 -21.33 10.40 -2.45
C LEU A 87 -20.60 10.51 -3.80
N LEU A 88 -19.30 10.24 -3.83
CA LEU A 88 -18.52 10.28 -5.07
C LEU A 88 -18.97 9.22 -6.08
N LYS A 89 -19.30 8.02 -5.61
CA LYS A 89 -19.81 6.97 -6.50
C LYS A 89 -21.11 7.40 -7.18
N LYS A 90 -22.02 8.05 -6.45
CA LYS A 90 -23.28 8.59 -7.00
C LYS A 90 -23.02 9.69 -8.03
N GLU A 91 -22.02 10.52 -7.79
CA GLU A 91 -21.65 11.62 -8.68
C GLU A 91 -20.92 11.15 -9.94
N LEU A 92 -19.85 10.37 -9.79
CA LEU A 92 -18.96 9.96 -10.87
C LEU A 92 -19.47 8.75 -11.66
N LYS A 93 -20.32 7.90 -11.05
CA LYS A 93 -20.91 6.70 -11.66
C LYS A 93 -19.85 5.76 -12.23
N ASP A 94 -19.81 5.62 -13.55
CA ASP A 94 -18.89 4.75 -14.28
C ASP A 94 -17.49 5.37 -14.37
N ASN A 95 -17.34 6.67 -14.11
CA ASN A 95 -16.05 7.35 -14.05
C ASN A 95 -15.39 7.25 -12.67
N MET A 96 -16.03 6.56 -11.70
CA MET A 96 -15.43 6.33 -10.39
C MET A 96 -14.23 5.37 -10.55
N PRO A 97 -13.02 5.74 -10.11
CA PRO A 97 -11.90 4.80 -10.03
C PRO A 97 -12.25 3.61 -9.15
N LYS A 98 -11.54 2.50 -9.34
CA LYS A 98 -11.64 1.36 -8.41
C LYS A 98 -11.27 1.81 -7.00
N ILE A 99 -11.82 1.16 -5.99
CA ILE A 99 -11.48 1.40 -4.58
C ILE A 99 -10.77 0.18 -4.01
N SER A 100 -9.61 0.42 -3.40
CA SER A 100 -8.95 -0.56 -2.54
C SER A 100 -8.76 -0.08 -1.12
N LEU A 101 -8.73 -1.04 -0.20
CA LEU A 101 -8.29 -0.84 1.17
C LEU A 101 -6.96 -1.55 1.34
N CYS A 102 -5.96 -0.90 1.92
CA CYS A 102 -4.69 -1.49 2.32
C CYS A 102 -4.67 -1.54 3.86
N LEU A 103 -4.62 -2.76 4.42
CA LEU A 103 -4.91 -3.02 5.82
C LEU A 103 -3.84 -3.93 6.45
N ALA A 104 -3.53 -3.65 7.72
CA ALA A 104 -2.62 -4.47 8.51
C ALA A 104 -3.22 -5.87 8.72
N VAL A 105 -2.37 -6.88 8.83
CA VAL A 105 -2.81 -8.27 8.96
C VAL A 105 -1.92 -9.02 9.93
N ASN A 106 -2.51 -10.01 10.60
CA ASN A 106 -1.80 -10.94 11.47
C ASN A 106 -1.93 -12.38 10.93
N PRO A 107 -0.90 -13.25 11.04
CA PRO A 107 -0.96 -14.60 10.48
C PRO A 107 -1.88 -15.57 11.23
N ASP A 108 -2.22 -15.27 12.49
CA ASP A 108 -3.00 -16.17 13.34
C ASP A 108 -4.48 -15.83 13.30
N ILE A 109 -4.82 -14.53 13.22
CA ILE A 109 -6.22 -14.04 13.21
C ILE A 109 -6.67 -13.45 11.88
N GLY A 110 -5.77 -13.04 10.98
CA GLY A 110 -6.12 -12.27 9.78
C GLY A 110 -6.20 -10.78 10.07
N LEU A 111 -7.25 -10.12 9.57
CA LEU A 111 -7.57 -8.74 9.89
C LEU A 111 -8.07 -8.65 11.33
N ASP A 112 -7.55 -7.71 12.09
CA ASP A 112 -8.00 -7.44 13.46
C ASP A 112 -9.30 -6.62 13.47
N GLU A 113 -9.84 -6.38 14.67
CA GLU A 113 -11.08 -5.62 14.84
C GLU A 113 -11.03 -4.22 14.22
N LYS A 114 -9.87 -3.54 14.27
CA LYS A 114 -9.72 -2.20 13.72
C LYS A 114 -9.70 -2.18 12.20
N ALA A 115 -9.02 -3.14 11.58
CA ALA A 115 -9.10 -3.33 10.14
C ALA A 115 -10.52 -3.70 9.68
N LEU A 116 -11.22 -4.55 10.44
CA LEU A 116 -12.60 -4.95 10.14
C LEU A 116 -13.59 -3.79 10.29
N GLU A 117 -13.43 -2.91 11.28
CA GLU A 117 -14.25 -1.70 11.45
C GLU A 117 -14.21 -0.80 10.19
N VAL A 118 -13.08 -0.74 9.47
CA VAL A 118 -12.99 -0.01 8.19
C VAL A 118 -13.85 -0.67 7.12
N ILE A 119 -13.77 -2.00 6.98
CA ILE A 119 -14.53 -2.77 5.99
C ILE A 119 -16.04 -2.68 6.28
N GLU A 120 -16.40 -2.76 7.56
CA GLU A 120 -17.77 -2.59 8.05
C GLU A 120 -18.35 -1.23 7.69
N ALA A 121 -17.63 -0.14 7.95
CA ALA A 121 -18.09 1.20 7.59
C ALA A 121 -18.32 1.34 6.07
N MET A 122 -17.42 0.78 5.25
CA MET A 122 -17.62 0.76 3.79
C MET A 122 -18.88 0.00 3.41
N LYS A 123 -19.15 -1.13 4.08
CA LYS A 123 -20.32 -1.97 3.80
C LYS A 123 -21.61 -1.29 4.22
N GLU A 124 -21.64 -0.65 5.38
CA GLU A 124 -22.78 0.10 5.91
C GLU A 124 -23.21 1.24 4.98
N GLU A 125 -22.26 1.93 4.35
CA GLU A 125 -22.52 3.03 3.40
C GLU A 125 -22.63 2.56 1.92
N GLU A 126 -22.75 1.24 1.72
CA GLU A 126 -22.90 0.58 0.41
C GLU A 126 -21.78 0.90 -0.59
N VAL A 127 -20.56 1.17 -0.10
CA VAL A 127 -19.39 1.39 -0.94
C VAL A 127 -18.96 0.06 -1.54
N SER A 128 -18.83 0.01 -2.87
CA SER A 128 -18.25 -1.16 -3.53
C SER A 128 -16.73 -1.12 -3.39
N ILE A 129 -16.15 -2.16 -2.79
CA ILE A 129 -14.71 -2.34 -2.69
C ILE A 129 -14.28 -3.34 -3.75
N ASP A 130 -13.31 -2.96 -4.58
CA ASP A 130 -12.78 -3.81 -5.66
C ASP A 130 -11.70 -4.75 -5.13
N ILE A 131 -10.81 -4.25 -4.27
CA ILE A 131 -9.65 -4.99 -3.76
C ILE A 131 -9.43 -4.71 -2.28
N ILE A 132 -9.20 -5.75 -1.47
CA ILE A 132 -8.64 -5.59 -0.12
C ILE A 132 -7.21 -6.14 -0.12
N SER A 133 -6.26 -5.25 0.11
CA SER A 133 -4.84 -5.54 0.15
C SER A 133 -4.36 -5.72 1.58
N ILE A 134 -3.60 -6.79 1.82
CA ILE A 134 -2.96 -7.00 3.12
C ILE A 134 -1.52 -6.48 3.10
N MET A 135 -1.14 -5.75 4.14
CA MET A 135 0.25 -5.45 4.46
C MET A 135 0.89 -6.67 5.11
N ALA A 136 1.45 -7.56 4.28
CA ALA A 136 2.09 -8.79 4.71
C ALA A 136 3.51 -8.52 5.23
N MET A 137 3.61 -7.75 6.30
CA MET A 137 4.84 -7.26 6.92
C MET A 137 4.64 -7.02 8.42
N ASP A 138 5.74 -6.78 9.13
CA ASP A 138 5.75 -6.27 10.52
C ASP A 138 4.76 -6.95 11.48
N TYR A 139 4.82 -8.28 11.57
CA TYR A 139 3.93 -9.07 12.42
C TYR A 139 4.19 -8.88 13.93
N GLY A 140 5.28 -8.18 14.26
CA GLY A 140 5.61 -7.71 15.60
C GLY A 140 6.84 -8.40 16.17
N THR A 141 7.65 -7.65 16.93
CA THR A 141 8.95 -8.11 17.45
C THR A 141 8.86 -9.32 18.39
N ASN A 142 7.72 -9.55 19.02
CA ASN A 142 7.45 -10.69 19.90
C ASN A 142 6.70 -11.83 19.19
N TYR A 143 6.38 -11.69 17.90
CA TYR A 143 5.69 -12.73 17.14
C TYR A 143 6.62 -13.91 16.88
N ILE A 144 6.16 -15.12 17.22
CA ILE A 144 6.91 -16.34 16.95
C ILE A 144 6.68 -16.73 15.48
N SER A 145 7.57 -16.24 14.61
CA SER A 145 7.46 -16.44 13.18
C SER A 145 7.49 -17.92 12.76
N ARG A 146 6.61 -18.29 11.82
CA ARG A 146 6.61 -19.61 11.15
C ARG A 146 7.34 -19.56 9.80
N GLY A 147 8.10 -18.50 9.56
CA GLY A 147 8.73 -18.16 8.28
C GLY A 147 7.87 -17.21 7.46
N PHE A 148 8.50 -16.24 6.78
CA PHE A 148 7.82 -15.14 6.10
C PHE A 148 6.75 -15.64 5.12
N TYR A 149 7.13 -16.57 4.24
CA TYR A 149 6.22 -17.19 3.28
C TYR A 149 4.96 -17.76 3.96
N LYS A 150 5.13 -18.54 5.04
CA LYS A 150 3.99 -19.19 5.70
C LYS A 150 3.10 -18.15 6.39
N ASN A 151 3.70 -17.17 7.06
CA ASN A 151 2.96 -16.10 7.72
C ASN A 151 2.11 -15.33 6.70
N THR A 152 2.69 -14.95 5.55
CA THR A 152 1.95 -14.24 4.50
C THR A 152 0.79 -15.05 3.94
N MET A 153 0.99 -16.33 3.64
CA MET A 153 -0.07 -17.17 3.10
C MET A 153 -1.19 -17.41 4.11
N ASP A 154 -0.86 -17.65 5.39
CA ASP A 154 -1.85 -17.83 6.44
C ASP A 154 -2.63 -16.52 6.70
N SER A 155 -1.96 -15.36 6.67
CA SER A 155 -2.59 -14.04 6.70
C SER A 155 -3.57 -13.82 5.55
N LEU A 156 -3.16 -14.14 4.32
CA LEU A 156 -3.97 -13.97 3.12
C LEU A 156 -5.26 -14.79 3.18
N GLU A 157 -5.17 -16.08 3.51
CA GLU A 157 -6.36 -16.95 3.56
C GLU A 157 -7.36 -16.46 4.61
N LYS A 158 -6.88 -16.09 5.80
CA LYS A 158 -7.75 -15.58 6.87
C LYS A 158 -8.41 -14.27 6.49
N ALA A 159 -7.63 -13.31 5.99
CA ALA A 159 -8.13 -12.02 5.55
C ALA A 159 -9.13 -12.18 4.40
N TYR A 160 -8.90 -13.12 3.48
CA TYR A 160 -9.81 -13.40 2.38
C TYR A 160 -11.16 -13.92 2.89
N GLU A 161 -11.16 -14.93 3.78
CA GLU A 161 -12.40 -15.47 4.35
C GLU A 161 -13.18 -14.43 5.16
N GLN A 162 -12.49 -13.61 5.98
CA GLN A 162 -13.10 -12.49 6.70
C GLN A 162 -13.71 -11.48 5.73
N SER A 163 -12.94 -11.04 4.73
CA SER A 163 -13.38 -10.05 3.74
C SER A 163 -14.57 -10.54 2.92
N LYS A 164 -14.59 -11.83 2.55
CA LYS A 164 -15.65 -12.46 1.77
C LYS A 164 -17.00 -12.46 2.50
N SER A 165 -16.99 -12.47 3.83
CA SER A 165 -18.21 -12.36 4.63
C SER A 165 -18.92 -11.01 4.45
N TYR A 166 -18.17 -9.94 4.14
CA TYR A 166 -18.72 -8.60 3.84
C TYR A 166 -18.96 -8.40 2.33
N TYR A 167 -18.02 -8.88 1.51
CA TYR A 167 -18.00 -8.72 0.06
C TYR A 167 -17.72 -10.07 -0.63
N PRO A 168 -18.77 -10.85 -1.01
CA PRO A 168 -18.60 -12.22 -1.48
C PRO A 168 -17.70 -12.44 -2.71
N ASN A 169 -17.56 -11.40 -3.54
CA ASN A 169 -16.77 -11.42 -4.78
C ASN A 169 -15.44 -10.65 -4.65
N ILE A 170 -15.03 -10.30 -3.42
CA ILE A 170 -13.85 -9.48 -3.19
C ILE A 170 -12.59 -10.13 -3.76
N LYS A 171 -11.71 -9.28 -4.29
CA LYS A 171 -10.36 -9.68 -4.69
C LYS A 171 -9.35 -9.20 -3.67
N MET A 172 -8.26 -9.93 -3.56
CA MET A 172 -7.20 -9.66 -2.59
C MET A 172 -5.98 -9.05 -3.26
N GLY A 173 -5.33 -8.16 -2.52
CA GLY A 173 -3.98 -7.68 -2.77
C GLY A 173 -3.02 -8.21 -1.72
N VAL A 174 -1.75 -8.40 -2.08
CA VAL A 174 -0.68 -8.71 -1.11
C VAL A 174 0.48 -7.76 -1.31
N ILE A 175 0.85 -7.07 -0.24
CA ILE A 175 1.91 -6.07 -0.22
C ILE A 175 2.86 -6.45 0.91
N PRO A 176 3.96 -7.17 0.66
CA PRO A 176 5.00 -7.38 1.64
C PRO A 176 6.00 -6.22 1.64
N MET A 177 6.71 -6.06 2.74
CA MET A 177 7.90 -5.23 2.82
C MET A 177 9.11 -6.06 2.37
N ILE A 178 9.82 -5.59 1.34
CA ILE A 178 10.91 -6.35 0.73
C ILE A 178 12.19 -6.31 1.57
N GLY A 179 12.80 -7.46 1.88
CA GLY A 179 14.01 -7.49 2.71
C GLY A 179 13.67 -7.41 4.19
N GLU A 180 14.48 -6.69 4.95
CA GLU A 180 14.33 -6.48 6.40
C GLU A 180 13.17 -5.55 6.73
N ASN A 181 12.26 -6.07 7.54
CA ASN A 181 11.11 -5.42 8.12
C ASN A 181 11.48 -4.65 9.40
N ASP A 182 10.60 -3.77 9.87
CA ASP A 182 10.80 -2.97 11.07
C ASP A 182 10.80 -3.85 12.34
N ASP A 183 10.12 -5.01 12.31
CA ASP A 183 10.16 -6.02 13.38
C ASP A 183 11.44 -6.88 13.39
N GLY A 184 12.36 -6.66 12.44
CA GLY A 184 13.62 -7.40 12.29
C GLY A 184 13.48 -8.73 11.53
N SER A 185 12.28 -9.11 11.11
CA SER A 185 12.10 -10.24 10.18
C SER A 185 12.60 -9.88 8.79
N ILE A 186 12.97 -10.89 7.99
CA ILE A 186 13.50 -10.68 6.64
C ILE A 186 12.66 -11.50 5.66
N LEU A 187 12.00 -10.83 4.72
CA LEU A 187 11.55 -11.47 3.49
C LEU A 187 12.79 -11.72 2.63
N SER A 188 13.08 -12.96 2.23
CA SER A 188 14.23 -13.25 1.36
C SER A 188 13.88 -13.16 -0.14
N LEU A 189 14.88 -13.06 -1.01
CA LEU A 189 14.69 -13.17 -2.47
C LEU A 189 14.00 -14.48 -2.88
N LYS A 190 14.45 -15.58 -2.28
CA LYS A 190 13.92 -16.93 -2.53
C LYS A 190 12.46 -17.03 -2.09
N ASP A 191 12.15 -16.49 -0.90
CA ASP A 191 10.77 -16.47 -0.40
C ASP A 191 9.89 -15.55 -1.23
N THR A 192 10.42 -14.43 -1.73
CA THR A 192 9.70 -13.53 -2.65
C THR A 192 9.32 -14.23 -3.95
N GLU A 193 10.26 -14.95 -4.58
CA GLU A 193 9.98 -15.68 -5.82
C GLU A 193 8.91 -16.75 -5.61
N LYS A 194 9.04 -17.53 -4.54
CA LYS A 194 8.05 -18.53 -4.17
C LYS A 194 6.68 -17.89 -3.91
N LEU A 195 6.65 -16.84 -3.09
CA LEU A 195 5.44 -16.13 -2.72
C LEU A 195 4.72 -15.58 -3.96
N VAL A 196 5.41 -14.86 -4.84
CA VAL A 196 4.80 -14.28 -6.05
C VAL A 196 4.22 -15.37 -6.96
N ASN A 197 4.93 -16.48 -7.17
CA ASN A 197 4.43 -17.58 -8.00
C ASN A 197 3.16 -18.21 -7.40
N ASP A 198 3.16 -18.46 -6.10
CA ASP A 198 2.02 -19.08 -5.42
C ASP A 198 0.83 -18.12 -5.36
N LEU A 199 1.06 -16.81 -5.18
CA LEU A 199 0.01 -15.78 -5.22
C LEU A 199 -0.64 -15.66 -6.61
N LYS A 200 0.13 -15.70 -7.69
CA LYS A 200 -0.40 -15.68 -9.06
C LYS A 200 -1.27 -16.88 -9.40
N SER A 201 -1.08 -18.00 -8.70
CA SER A 201 -1.91 -19.20 -8.89
C SER A 201 -3.30 -19.08 -8.27
N LYS A 202 -3.55 -18.05 -7.45
CA LYS A 202 -4.82 -17.82 -6.75
C LYS A 202 -5.73 -16.89 -7.54
N ASP A 203 -6.89 -17.38 -7.94
CA ASP A 203 -7.89 -16.67 -8.76
C ASP A 203 -8.53 -15.46 -8.06
N TYR A 204 -8.49 -15.42 -6.72
CA TYR A 204 -8.95 -14.30 -5.92
C TYR A 204 -7.86 -13.25 -5.67
N VAL A 205 -6.59 -13.51 -5.98
CA VAL A 205 -5.52 -12.51 -5.88
C VAL A 205 -5.45 -11.71 -7.18
N GLN A 206 -5.72 -10.40 -7.10
CA GLN A 206 -5.72 -9.51 -8.26
C GLN A 206 -4.54 -8.53 -8.25
N MET A 207 -3.91 -8.33 -7.09
CA MET A 207 -2.80 -7.39 -6.96
C MET A 207 -1.67 -7.98 -6.12
N ILE A 208 -0.45 -7.85 -6.62
CA ILE A 208 0.76 -8.10 -5.84
C ILE A 208 1.60 -6.82 -5.99
N SER A 209 1.92 -6.19 -4.86
CA SER A 209 2.75 -4.98 -4.81
C SER A 209 3.86 -5.17 -3.78
N MET A 210 4.67 -4.16 -3.50
CA MET A 210 5.69 -4.22 -2.46
C MET A 210 5.95 -2.86 -1.82
N TRP A 211 6.33 -2.86 -0.55
CA TRP A 211 6.93 -1.72 0.12
C TRP A 211 8.46 -1.84 0.11
N SER A 212 9.21 -1.08 -0.68
CA SER A 212 8.79 -0.14 -1.72
C SER A 212 9.82 -0.07 -2.83
N ILE A 213 9.48 0.54 -3.98
CA ILE A 213 10.42 0.73 -5.09
C ILE A 213 11.71 1.46 -4.67
N ASN A 214 11.65 2.32 -3.65
CA ASN A 214 12.81 3.04 -3.14
C ASN A 214 13.70 2.18 -2.22
N ARG A 215 13.16 1.07 -1.68
CA ARG A 215 13.91 0.06 -0.90
C ARG A 215 14.58 -0.97 -1.82
N ASP A 216 14.14 -1.08 -3.07
CA ASP A 216 14.73 -1.97 -4.07
C ASP A 216 16.01 -1.40 -4.69
N LYS A 217 17.12 -1.37 -3.91
CA LYS A 217 18.37 -0.69 -4.28
C LYS A 217 19.64 -1.52 -4.11
N ASN A 218 19.58 -2.83 -4.31
CA ASN A 218 20.73 -3.71 -4.11
C ASN A 218 21.18 -4.42 -5.39
N ASP A 219 22.49 -4.70 -5.51
CA ASP A 219 23.07 -5.58 -6.53
C ASP A 219 22.72 -7.08 -6.31
N GLY A 220 21.53 -7.38 -5.78
CA GLY A 220 21.05 -8.75 -5.53
C GLY A 220 21.43 -9.36 -4.16
N MET A 221 22.12 -8.63 -3.27
CA MET A 221 22.38 -9.09 -1.90
C MET A 221 21.32 -8.54 -0.93
N PHE A 222 20.41 -9.38 -0.46
CA PHE A 222 19.22 -9.00 0.32
C PHE A 222 19.43 -8.94 1.84
N THR A 223 20.68 -9.10 2.31
CA THR A 223 21.00 -9.35 3.72
C THR A 223 21.43 -8.12 4.51
N SER A 224 21.34 -6.92 3.93
CA SER A 224 21.67 -5.69 4.67
C SER A 224 20.91 -4.50 4.08
N LEU A 225 19.72 -4.23 4.62
CA LEU A 225 19.15 -2.88 4.54
C LEU A 225 19.69 -2.00 5.68
N ILE A 226 20.30 -2.61 6.72
CA ILE A 226 21.03 -1.94 7.83
C ILE A 226 22.21 -1.06 7.36
N LYS A 227 22.64 -1.10 6.09
CA LYS A 227 23.68 -0.20 5.55
C LYS A 227 23.20 0.84 4.54
N ASN A 228 21.89 1.09 4.43
CA ASN A 228 21.40 2.24 3.67
C ASN A 228 21.27 3.49 4.54
N THR A 229 22.39 3.93 5.14
CA THR A 229 22.52 5.33 5.52
C THR A 229 22.66 6.16 4.25
N TYR A 230 21.68 7.02 4.01
CA TYR A 230 21.81 8.22 3.20
C TYR A 230 23.23 8.83 3.34
N LYS A 231 24.06 8.75 2.29
CA LYS A 231 25.13 9.73 2.08
C LYS A 231 24.65 10.64 0.94
N TYR A 232 24.19 11.84 1.30
CA TYR A 232 23.80 12.88 0.33
C TYR A 232 24.98 13.16 -0.65
N PRO A 233 24.69 13.62 -1.88
CA PRO A 233 25.65 13.63 -2.98
C PRO A 233 26.49 14.92 -3.08
N PHE A 234 26.81 15.59 -1.96
CA PHE A 234 27.76 16.70 -1.99
C PHE A 234 28.74 16.65 -0.81
N SER A 235 30.01 16.80 -1.17
CA SER A 235 31.24 16.80 -0.35
C SER A 235 31.72 15.45 0.21
N ASP A 236 32.46 14.71 -0.61
CA ASP A 236 33.80 14.33 -0.20
C ASP A 236 34.75 15.16 -1.08
N ASN A 237 35.21 16.30 -0.56
CA ASN A 237 36.36 16.99 -1.14
C ASN A 237 37.57 16.08 -0.94
N GLY A 238 38.06 15.45 -2.02
CA GLY A 238 39.28 14.66 -1.94
C GLY A 238 39.63 13.94 -3.23
N SER A 239 40.21 14.68 -4.18
CA SER A 239 40.89 14.24 -5.39
C SER A 239 40.03 13.84 -6.60
N ALA A 240 40.12 14.70 -7.61
CA ALA A 240 39.63 14.49 -8.96
C ALA A 240 40.33 13.32 -9.64
N ASN A 241 39.60 12.59 -10.47
CA ASN A 241 40.07 12.25 -11.80
C ASN A 241 38.89 12.09 -12.78
N GLU A 242 39.14 12.65 -13.95
CA GLU A 242 38.22 12.98 -15.03
C GLU A 242 37.70 11.75 -15.78
N ASN A 243 36.62 12.01 -16.53
CA ASN A 243 36.08 11.20 -17.63
C ASN A 243 35.17 10.01 -17.28
N SER A 244 33.88 10.32 -17.08
CA SER A 244 32.80 9.50 -17.65
C SER A 244 31.55 10.35 -17.92
N GLU A 245 31.59 11.16 -18.99
CA GLU A 245 30.37 11.42 -19.75
C GLU A 245 29.82 10.06 -20.22
N ASP A 246 28.50 9.86 -20.17
CA ASP A 246 27.77 8.65 -20.61
C ASP A 246 27.73 7.39 -19.72
N LYS A 247 27.57 7.55 -18.40
CA LYS A 247 26.76 6.56 -17.65
C LYS A 247 25.37 7.13 -17.40
N LYS A 248 24.45 6.85 -18.32
CA LYS A 248 23.01 6.82 -18.02
C LYS A 248 22.86 6.11 -16.68
N LYS A 249 22.54 6.84 -15.61
CA LYS A 249 22.03 6.25 -14.37
C LYS A 249 20.61 5.79 -14.66
N GLU A 250 20.48 4.77 -15.53
CA GLU A 250 19.27 3.97 -15.55
C GLU A 250 19.20 3.30 -14.19
N TYR A 251 18.11 3.53 -13.47
CA TYR A 251 17.78 2.71 -12.32
C TYR A 251 17.76 1.26 -12.82
N GLN A 252 18.80 0.49 -12.52
CA GLN A 252 18.74 -0.95 -12.71
C GLN A 252 17.83 -1.48 -11.61
N TYR A 253 16.54 -1.51 -11.93
CA TYR A 253 15.57 -2.23 -11.13
C TYR A 253 16.06 -3.66 -10.95
N THR A 254 16.10 -4.12 -9.71
CA THR A 254 16.70 -5.42 -9.41
C THR A 254 15.83 -6.52 -10.01
N SER A 255 16.31 -7.77 -9.99
CA SER A 255 15.49 -8.92 -10.38
C SER A 255 14.16 -8.99 -9.62
N ILE A 256 14.03 -8.32 -8.48
CA ILE A 256 12.84 -8.30 -7.63
C ILE A 256 11.72 -7.50 -8.26
N LEU A 257 11.95 -6.23 -8.64
CA LEU A 257 10.89 -5.42 -9.26
C LEU A 257 10.36 -6.10 -10.54
N LYS A 258 11.23 -6.73 -11.33
CA LYS A 258 10.79 -7.49 -12.51
C LYS A 258 9.84 -8.64 -12.17
N LYS A 259 9.85 -9.18 -10.95
CA LYS A 259 8.97 -10.27 -10.52
C LYS A 259 7.60 -9.76 -10.06
N PHE A 260 7.54 -8.56 -9.49
CA PHE A 260 6.27 -7.90 -9.16
C PHE A 260 5.58 -7.31 -10.40
N LEU A 261 6.33 -6.95 -11.44
CA LEU A 261 5.80 -6.33 -12.67
C LEU A 261 5.32 -7.32 -13.74
N ASN A 262 5.87 -8.54 -13.78
CA ASN A 262 5.42 -9.64 -14.66
C ASN A 262 4.64 -10.65 -13.85
#